data_AF-A0A2D7LN38-F1
#
_entry.id   AF-A0A2D7LN38-F1
#
_cell.length_a   1.000
_cell.length_b   1.000
_cell.length_c   1.000
_cell.angle_alpha   90.00
_cell.angle_beta   90.00
_cell.angle_gamma   90.00
#
_symmetry.space_group_name_H-M   'P 1'
#
loop_
_entity.id
_entity.type
_entity.pdbx_description
1 polymer ?
#
loop_
_entity_poly.entity_id
_entity_poly.type
_entity_poly.pdbx_seq_one_letter_code
_entity_poly.pdbx_strand_id
1 'polypeptide(L)' 'MPEKWKPDETKVDRQTKKVTKIKHYLHHTPTQELKDYLEKSYTRPKLIQKAKKELKRRSERA' A
#
# COMPACT_ATOMS: atom_id res chain seq x y z
N MET A 1 13.57 5.78 -4.56
CA MET A 1 13.20 4.35 -4.42
C MET A 1 11.68 4.26 -4.28
N PRO A 2 10.98 3.33 -4.96
CA PRO A 2 9.54 3.19 -4.78
C PRO A 2 9.21 2.90 -3.31
N GLU A 3 8.40 3.75 -2.70
CA GLU A 3 8.08 3.64 -1.28
C GLU A 3 7.17 2.43 -1.04
N LYS A 4 7.54 1.60 -0.06
CA LYS A 4 6.73 0.46 0.37
C LYS A 4 5.61 0.92 1.30
N TRP A 5 4.41 0.39 1.06
CA TRP A 5 3.26 0.55 1.93
C TRP A 5 3.21 -0.53 3.01
N LYS A 6 3.46 -1.78 2.60
CA LYS A 6 3.53 -2.96 3.47
C LYS A 6 4.77 -3.78 3.13
N PRO A 7 5.21 -4.68 4.03
CA PRO A 7 6.21 -5.69 3.71
C PRO A 7 5.77 -6.55 2.52
N ASP A 8 6.74 -7.13 1.81
CA ASP A 8 6.44 -8.02 0.70
C ASP A 8 5.86 -9.34 1.20
N GLU A 9 4.82 -9.81 0.52
CA GLU A 9 4.15 -11.05 0.86
C GLU A 9 4.58 -12.14 -0.13
N THR A 10 4.82 -13.35 0.39
CA THR A 10 5.04 -14.53 -0.45
C THR A 10 3.80 -15.40 -0.35
N LYS A 11 3.05 -15.48 -1.45
CA LYS A 11 1.84 -16.29 -1.54
C LYS A 11 2.15 -17.59 -2.25
N VAL A 12 1.82 -18.70 -1.60
CA VAL A 12 1.93 -20.04 -2.19
C VAL A 12 0.53 -20.54 -2.51
N ASP A 13 0.29 -20.84 -3.79
CA ASP A 13 -0.92 -21.56 -4.20
C ASP A 13 -0.74 -23.04 -3.83
N ARG A 14 -1.63 -23.58 -2.97
CA ARG A 14 -1.53 -24.95 -2.48
C ARG A 14 -1.86 -26.01 -3.54
N GLN A 15 -2.71 -25.69 -4.52
CA GLN A 15 -3.06 -26.63 -5.59
C GLN A 15 -1.94 -26.76 -6.61
N THR A 16 -1.42 -25.62 -7.07
CA THR A 16 -0.41 -25.61 -8.14
C THR A 16 1.03 -25.57 -7.62
N LYS A 17 1.22 -25.39 -6.31
CA LYS A 17 2.50 -25.13 -5.63
C LYS A 17 3.27 -23.92 -6.17
N LYS A 18 2.61 -23.04 -6.96
CA LYS A 18 3.23 -21.85 -7.51
C LYS A 18 3.45 -20.81 -6.42
N VAL A 19 4.66 -20.26 -6.39
CA VAL A 19 5.07 -19.21 -5.45
C VAL A 19 5.02 -17.86 -6.15
N THR A 20 4.18 -16.95 -5.64
CA THR A 20 4.05 -15.58 -6.15
C THR A 20 4.53 -14.60 -5.09
N LYS A 21 5.45 -13.71 -5.47
CA LYS A 21 5.88 -12.59 -4.60
C LYS A 21 5.04 -11.36 -4.90
N ILE A 22 4.24 -10.93 -3.93
CA ILE A 22 3.39 -9.75 -4.02
C ILE A 22 4.14 -8.57 -3.40
N LYS A 23 4.41 -7.56 -4.22
CA LYS A 23 5.11 -6.35 -3.80
C LYS A 23 4.12 -5.25 -3.47
N HIS A 24 4.09 -4.79 -2.22
CA HIS A 24 3.14 -3.77 -1.76
C HIS A 24 3.73 -2.36 -1.84
N TYR A 25 3.88 -1.86 -3.06
CA TYR A 25 4.32 -0.48 -3.30
C TYR A 25 3.18 0.52 -3.17
N LEU A 26 3.50 1.71 -2.65
CA LEU A 26 2.52 2.79 -2.37
C LEU A 26 1.85 3.36 -3.64
N HIS A 27 2.53 3.32 -4.78
CA HIS A 27 1.96 3.79 -6.04
C HIS A 27 1.00 2.76 -6.67
N HIS A 28 1.09 1.49 -6.28
CA HIS A 28 0.17 0.44 -6.73
C HIS A 28 -1.02 0.25 -5.78
N THR A 29 -0.99 0.81 -4.58
CA THR A 29 -2.11 0.68 -3.63
C THR A 29 -3.30 1.52 -4.07
N PRO A 30 -4.53 0.98 -4.04
CA PRO A 30 -5.74 1.73 -4.39
C PRO A 30 -5.94 2.98 -3.54
N THR A 31 -6.56 4.01 -4.11
CA THR A 31 -6.84 5.28 -3.40
C THR A 31 -7.77 5.05 -2.21
N GLN A 32 -8.73 4.12 -2.34
CA GLN A 32 -9.64 3.75 -1.27
C GLN A 32 -8.90 3.23 -0.04
N GLU A 33 -7.97 2.28 -0.23
CA GLU A 33 -7.19 1.70 0.88
C GLU A 33 -6.38 2.74 1.66
N LEU A 34 -5.88 3.77 0.97
CA LEU A 34 -5.17 4.88 1.61
C LEU A 34 -6.10 5.77 2.44
N LYS A 35 -7.34 6.01 1.98
CA LYS A 35 -8.36 6.76 2.73
C LYS A 35 -8.84 5.99 3.95
N ASP A 36 -9.17 4.72 3.76
CA ASP A 36 -9.57 3.82 4.86
C ASP A 36 -8.47 3.73 5.93
N TYR A 37 -7.20 3.82 5.53
CA TYR A 37 -6.09 3.88 6.47
C TYR A 37 -6.08 5.17 7.28
N LEU A 38 -6.43 6.31 6.69
CA LEU A 38 -6.47 7.59 7.40
C LEU A 38 -7.63 7.71 8.40
N GLU A 39 -8.73 7.00 8.17
CA GLU A 39 -9.91 7.00 9.04
C GLU A 39 -9.72 6.14 10.31
N LYS A 40 -8.75 5.22 10.30
CA LYS A 40 -8.50 4.32 11.44
C LYS A 40 -7.82 5.05 12.61
N SER A 41 -8.43 4.92 13.80
CA SER A 41 -7.98 5.51 15.07
C SER A 41 -6.55 5.12 15.49
N TYR A 42 -6.15 3.85 15.26
CA TYR A 42 -4.85 3.32 15.71
C TYR A 42 -3.82 3.18 14.57
N THR A 43 -3.57 4.27 13.83
CA THR A 43 -2.61 4.23 12.73
C THR A 43 -1.23 4.78 13.07
N ARG A 44 -0.21 4.19 12.45
CA ARG A 44 1.18 4.57 12.68
C ARG A 44 1.42 5.94 12.03
N PRO A 45 1.91 6.97 12.76
CA PRO A 45 2.08 8.33 12.23
C PRO A 45 2.88 8.40 10.92
N LYS A 46 3.91 7.55 10.80
CA LYS A 46 4.73 7.45 9.59
C LYS A 46 3.93 7.00 8.36
N LEU A 47 3.00 6.06 8.52
CA LEU A 47 2.16 5.58 7.42
C LEU A 47 1.10 6.61 7.04
N ILE A 48 0.55 7.34 8.01
CA ILE A 48 -0.38 8.46 7.76
C ILE A 48 0.29 9.48 6.83
N GLN A 49 1.52 9.90 7.13
CA GLN A 49 2.24 10.86 6.30
C GLN A 49 2.49 10.33 4.88
N LYS A 50 2.83 9.06 4.71
CA LYS A 50 2.99 8.43 3.39
C LYS A 50 1.70 8.44 2.58
N ALA A 51 0.59 8.05 3.21
CA ALA A 51 -0.72 8.05 2.57
C ALA A 51 -1.14 9.47 2.14
N LYS A 52 -0.96 10.47 3.02
CA LYS A 52 -1.25 11.88 2.69
C LYS A 52 -0.41 12.40 1.52
N LYS A 53 0.90 12.09 1.50
CA LYS A 53 1.79 12.48 0.39
C LYS A 53 1.39 11.83 -0.92
N GLU A 54 1.03 10.54 -0.88
CA GLU A 54 0.61 9.82 -2.07
C GLU A 54 -0.73 10.34 -2.61
N LEU A 55 -1.70 10.62 -1.75
CA LEU A 55 -2.98 11.21 -2.13
C LEU A 55 -2.80 12.61 -2.75
N LYS A 56 -1.95 13.45 -2.15
CA LYS A 56 -1.59 14.76 -2.70
C LYS A 56 -0.93 14.65 -4.08
N ARG A 57 0.00 13.71 -4.24
CA ARG A 57 0.66 13.44 -5.54
C ARG A 57 -0.34 12.98 -6.60
N ARG A 58 -1.38 12.23 -6.23
CA ARG A 58 -2.44 11.79 -7.15
C ARG A 58 -3.35 12.95 -7.56
N SER A 59 -3.71 13.84 -6.63
CA SER A 59 -4.53 15.03 -6.95
C SER A 59 -3.80 16.04 -7.84
N GLU A 60 -2.48 16.15 -7.73
CA GLU A 60 -1.67 17.05 -8.59
C GLU A 60 -1.47 16.50 -10.01
N ARG A 61 -1.82 15.24 -10.27
CA ARG A 61 -1.72 14.57 -11.59
C ARG A 61 -3.05 14.44 -12.31
N ALA A 62 -4.16 14.65 -11.61
CA ALA A 62 -5.51 14.60 -12.14
C ALA A 62 -5.89 15.98 -12.69
#